data_AF-A0A0D2PYP1-F1
#
_entry.id   AF-A0A0D2PYP1-F1
#
_cell.length_a   1.000
_cell.length_b   1.000
_cell.length_c   1.000
_cell.angle_alpha   90.00
_cell.angle_beta   90.00
_cell.angle_gamma   90.00
#
_symmetry.space_group_name_H-M   'P 1'
#
loop_
_entity.id
_entity.type
_entity.pdbx_description
1 polymer ?
#
loop_
_entity_poly.entity_id
_entity_poly.type
_entity_poly.pdbx_seq_one_letter_code
_entity_poly.pdbx_strand_id
1 'polypeptide(L)'
;MNQRLNLNIPQNNTFLLSRDILAAADRLIGMKFGMGTLDDMNHLKNKRILSVADLLQDQFGLALVRLENVVRGTICGAIRHKLILTPQNLVTSTSLTTIYESFFGLHPLSQVLDQTNPLTQIVHGRKLPNLISIFIIFYL
;
A
#
# COMPACT_ATOMS: atom_id res chain seq x y z
N MET A 1 -9.73 14.35 3.04
CA MET A 1 -10.84 14.88 2.20
C MET A 1 -11.70 15.86 2.98
N ASN A 2 -12.35 15.43 4.07
CA ASN A 2 -13.24 16.25 4.90
C ASN A 2 -12.66 17.59 5.36
N GLN A 3 -11.40 17.60 5.84
CA GLN A 3 -10.71 18.82 6.24
C GLN A 3 -10.48 19.82 5.10
N ARG A 4 -10.32 19.36 3.85
CA ARG A 4 -10.11 20.25 2.69
C ARG A 4 -11.42 20.75 2.09
N LEU A 5 -12.49 19.96 2.19
CA LEU A 5 -13.80 20.31 1.64
C LEU A 5 -14.75 20.92 2.70
N ASN A 6 -14.29 21.11 3.94
CA ASN A 6 -15.09 21.56 5.08
C ASN A 6 -16.38 20.73 5.27
N LEU A 7 -16.27 19.40 5.11
CA LEU A 7 -17.40 18.48 5.23
C LEU A 7 -17.41 17.81 6.61
N ASN A 8 -18.60 17.70 7.20
CA ASN A 8 -18.81 16.97 8.46
C ASN A 8 -19.33 15.55 8.18
N ILE A 9 -18.49 14.73 7.54
CA ILE A 9 -18.78 13.33 7.24
C ILE A 9 -18.00 12.46 8.26
N PRO A 10 -18.61 11.41 8.83
CA PRO A 10 -17.93 10.52 9.78
C PRO A 10 -16.71 9.84 9.15
N GLN A 11 -15.62 9.75 9.90
CA GLN A 11 -14.35 9.15 9.43
C GLN A 11 -14.45 7.65 9.09
N ASN A 12 -15.49 6.96 9.57
CA ASN A 12 -15.70 5.54 9.30
C ASN A 12 -16.19 5.28 7.86
N ASN A 13 -16.71 6.31 7.17
CA ASN A 13 -17.12 6.15 5.79
C ASN A 13 -15.91 6.25 4.85
N THR A 14 -15.55 5.13 4.23
CA THR A 14 -14.44 5.03 3.27
C THR A 14 -14.88 5.22 1.81
N PHE A 15 -16.20 5.26 1.56
CA PHE A 15 -16.76 5.42 0.22
C PHE A 15 -16.96 6.90 -0.14
N LEU A 16 -16.72 7.22 -1.42
CA LEU A 16 -16.97 8.54 -1.98
C LEU A 16 -18.48 8.83 -2.05
N LEU A 17 -18.92 9.92 -1.44
CA LEU A 17 -20.31 10.35 -1.47
C LEU A 17 -20.55 11.38 -2.58
N SER A 18 -21.78 11.47 -3.08
CA SER A 18 -22.17 12.50 -4.06
C SER A 18 -21.89 13.92 -3.55
N ARG A 19 -21.96 14.14 -2.22
CA ARG A 19 -21.63 15.41 -1.56
C ARG A 19 -20.15 15.77 -1.68
N ASP A 20 -19.25 14.78 -1.66
CA ASP A 20 -17.81 15.01 -1.82
C ASP A 20 -17.50 15.55 -3.21
N ILE A 21 -18.16 14.99 -4.22
CA ILE A 21 -18.01 15.41 -5.63
C ILE A 21 -18.52 16.83 -5.82
N LEU A 22 -19.71 17.16 -5.30
CA LEU A 22 -20.29 18.49 -5.41
C LEU A 22 -19.41 19.54 -4.71
N ALA A 23 -18.93 19.26 -3.50
CA ALA A 23 -18.06 20.16 -2.76
C ALA A 23 -16.68 20.32 -3.42
N ALA A 24 -16.14 19.26 -4.03
CA ALA A 24 -14.90 19.34 -4.80
C ALA A 24 -15.07 20.20 -6.07
N ALA A 25 -16.18 20.04 -6.80
CA ALA A 25 -16.48 20.84 -7.98
C ALA A 25 -16.69 22.33 -7.63
N ASP A 26 -17.43 22.63 -6.57
CA ASP A 26 -17.65 24.00 -6.08
C ASP A 26 -16.32 24.66 -5.69
N ARG A 27 -15.45 23.93 -4.97
CA ARG A 27 -14.10 24.40 -4.62
C ARG A 27 -13.23 24.66 -5.86
N LEU A 28 -13.30 23.83 -6.89
CA LEU A 28 -12.57 24.04 -8.15
C LEU A 28 -13.05 25.28 -8.90
N ILE A 29 -14.38 25.51 -8.93
CA ILE A 29 -14.96 26.70 -9.54
C ILE A 29 -14.54 27.95 -8.76
N GLY A 30 -14.62 27.92 -7.43
CA GLY A 30 -14.14 29.00 -6.56
C GLY A 30 -12.67 29.37 -6.81
N MET A 31 -11.80 28.36 -6.93
CA MET A 31 -10.38 28.57 -7.26
C MET A 31 -10.19 29.28 -8.61
N LYS A 32 -11.01 28.96 -9.63
CA LYS A 32 -10.96 29.62 -10.94
C LYS A 32 -11.34 31.11 -10.86
N PHE A 33 -12.23 31.48 -9.95
CA PHE A 33 -12.64 32.87 -9.71
C PHE A 33 -11.77 33.59 -8.66
N GLY A 34 -10.65 32.98 -8.23
CA GLY A 34 -9.75 33.57 -7.24
C GLY A 34 -10.25 33.49 -5.79
N MET A 35 -11.33 32.75 -5.53
CA MET A 35 -11.80 32.44 -4.18
C MET A 35 -11.04 31.23 -3.63
N GLY A 36 -10.06 31.50 -2.77
CA GLY A 36 -9.27 30.50 -2.06
C GLY A 36 -7.79 30.48 -2.44
N THR A 37 -6.99 29.73 -1.68
CA THR A 37 -5.55 29.59 -1.89
C THR A 37 -5.24 28.31 -2.66
N LEU A 38 -4.36 28.39 -3.67
CA LEU A 38 -3.76 27.21 -4.28
C LEU A 38 -2.97 26.42 -3.24
N ASP A 39 -3.11 25.11 -3.29
CA ASP A 39 -2.42 24.21 -2.38
C ASP A 39 -0.97 24.02 -2.86
N ASP A 40 0.00 24.18 -1.95
CA ASP A 40 1.39 23.89 -2.25
C ASP A 40 1.61 22.37 -2.23
N MET A 41 1.98 21.82 -3.37
CA MET A 41 2.28 20.40 -3.54
C MET A 41 3.46 19.93 -2.67
N ASN A 42 4.39 20.83 -2.33
CA ASN A 42 5.57 20.52 -1.54
C ASN A 42 5.35 20.70 -0.03
N HIS A 43 4.18 21.18 0.38
CA HIS A 43 3.85 21.30 1.79
C HIS A 43 3.85 19.92 2.47
N LEU A 44 4.63 19.76 3.54
CA LEU A 44 4.84 18.44 4.17
C LEU A 44 3.55 17.80 4.71
N LYS A 45 2.54 18.59 5.11
CA LYS A 45 1.20 18.06 5.47
C LYS A 45 0.50 17.32 4.31
N ASN A 46 0.93 17.56 3.08
CA ASN A 46 0.44 16.91 1.86
C ASN A 46 1.32 15.72 1.44
N LYS A 47 2.41 15.44 2.19
CA LYS A 47 3.30 14.29 1.99
C LYS A 47 3.08 13.29 3.11
N ARG A 48 2.90 12.02 2.75
CA ARG A 48 2.85 10.90 3.70
C ARG A 48 4.12 10.09 3.54
N ILE A 49 4.80 9.83 4.65
CA ILE A 49 5.92 8.87 4.69
C ILE A 49 5.28 7.48 4.76
N LEU A 50 5.65 6.61 3.83
CA LEU A 50 5.32 5.19 3.88
C LEU A 50 6.55 4.44 4.39
N SER A 51 6.33 3.47 5.26
CA SER A 51 7.37 2.57 5.73
C SER A 51 7.44 1.31 4.86
N VAL A 52 8.50 0.52 5.04
CA VAL A 52 8.59 -0.84 4.47
C VAL A 52 7.38 -1.68 4.84
N ALA A 53 6.93 -1.60 6.08
CA ALA A 53 5.79 -2.35 6.57
C ALA A 53 4.50 -1.97 5.85
N ASP A 54 4.27 -0.68 5.57
CA ASP A 54 3.09 -0.22 4.83
C ASP A 54 3.06 -0.76 3.39
N LEU A 55 4.22 -0.72 2.71
CA LEU A 55 4.35 -1.23 1.34
C LEU A 55 4.20 -2.75 1.28
N LEU A 56 4.78 -3.46 2.25
CA LEU A 56 4.65 -4.91 2.37
C LEU A 56 3.22 -5.32 2.73
N GLN A 57 2.54 -4.56 3.59
CA GLN A 57 1.14 -4.80 3.95
C GLN A 57 0.22 -4.72 2.74
N ASP A 58 0.43 -3.76 1.85
CA ASP A 58 -0.35 -3.63 0.61
C ASP A 58 -0.17 -4.86 -0.30
N GLN A 59 1.08 -5.28 -0.52
CA GLN A 59 1.39 -6.48 -1.32
C GLN A 59 0.88 -7.77 -0.66
N PHE A 60 0.91 -7.84 0.67
CA PHE A 60 0.35 -8.94 1.43
C PHE A 60 -1.18 -8.98 1.36
N GLY A 61 -1.86 -7.83 1.34
CA GLY A 61 -3.30 -7.76 1.10
C GLY A 61 -3.68 -8.35 -0.25
N LEU A 62 -2.97 -7.95 -1.31
CA LEU A 62 -3.15 -8.52 -2.65
C LEU A 62 -2.84 -10.03 -2.70
N ALA A 63 -1.83 -10.48 -1.94
CA ALA A 63 -1.50 -11.90 -1.79
C ALA A 63 -2.67 -12.71 -1.23
N LEU A 64 -3.29 -12.21 -0.17
CA LEU A 64 -4.40 -12.88 0.50
C LEU A 64 -5.62 -12.97 -0.41
N VAL A 65 -5.93 -11.92 -1.18
CA VAL A 65 -7.02 -11.96 -2.17
C VAL A 65 -6.76 -13.02 -3.25
N ARG A 66 -5.50 -13.17 -3.70
CA ARG A 66 -5.13 -14.24 -4.65
C ARG A 66 -5.28 -15.63 -4.02
N LEU A 67 -4.81 -15.80 -2.78
CA LEU A 67 -4.94 -17.05 -2.04
C LEU A 67 -6.41 -17.43 -1.83
N GLU A 68 -7.26 -16.46 -1.48
CA GLU A 68 -8.70 -16.66 -1.35
C GLU A 68 -9.33 -17.18 -2.65
N ASN A 69 -8.95 -16.61 -3.79
CA ASN A 69 -9.43 -17.05 -5.10
C ASN A 69 -8.99 -18.49 -5.43
N VAL A 70 -7.74 -18.85 -5.13
CA VAL A 70 -7.22 -20.21 -5.30
C VAL A 70 -7.98 -21.19 -4.41
N VAL A 71 -8.12 -20.88 -3.12
CA VAL A 71 -8.86 -21.70 -2.15
C VAL A 71 -10.30 -21.91 -2.61
N ARG A 72 -10.99 -20.83 -3.01
CA ARG A 72 -12.37 -20.90 -3.53
C ARG A 72 -12.47 -21.78 -4.78
N GLY A 73 -11.51 -21.68 -5.69
CA GLY A 73 -11.41 -22.55 -6.87
C GLY A 73 -11.24 -24.03 -6.49
N THR A 74 -10.31 -24.33 -5.58
CA THR A 74 -10.03 -25.68 -5.08
C THR A 74 -11.25 -26.29 -4.39
N ILE A 75 -11.96 -25.52 -3.55
CA ILE A 75 -13.19 -25.96 -2.89
C ILE A 75 -14.26 -26.31 -3.94
N CYS A 76 -14.47 -25.44 -4.94
CA CYS A 76 -15.43 -25.69 -6.01
C CYS A 76 -15.10 -26.98 -6.79
N GLY A 77 -13.82 -27.22 -7.08
CA GLY A 77 -13.36 -28.46 -7.71
C GLY A 77 -13.56 -29.70 -6.82
N ALA A 78 -13.20 -29.62 -5.54
CA ALA A 78 -13.32 -30.74 -4.61
C ALA A 78 -14.78 -31.18 -4.38
N ILE A 79 -15.72 -30.22 -4.31
CA ILE A 79 -17.16 -30.51 -4.21
C ILE A 79 -17.64 -31.30 -5.43
N ARG A 80 -17.19 -30.94 -6.65
CA ARG A 80 -17.55 -31.66 -7.89
C ARG A 80 -17.08 -33.11 -7.89
N HIS A 81 -15.91 -33.37 -7.31
CA HIS A 81 -15.29 -34.70 -7.27
C HIS A 81 -15.57 -35.49 -5.99
N LYS A 82 -16.42 -34.97 -5.07
CA LYS A 82 -16.71 -35.58 -3.75
C LYS A 82 -15.45 -35.96 -2.96
N LEU A 83 -14.40 -35.15 -3.05
CA LEU A 83 -13.15 -35.37 -2.34
C LEU A 83 -13.24 -34.88 -0.89
N ILE A 84 -12.57 -35.58 0.03
CA ILE A 84 -12.41 -35.11 1.42
C ILE A 84 -11.47 -33.92 1.41
N LEU A 85 -11.97 -32.78 1.87
CA LEU A 85 -11.22 -31.53 1.98
C LEU A 85 -10.48 -31.47 3.31
N THR A 86 -9.16 -31.45 3.26
CA THR A 86 -8.30 -31.20 4.42
C THR A 86 -7.77 -29.76 4.35
N PRO A 87 -7.73 -28.99 5.46
CA PRO A 87 -7.24 -27.60 5.46
C PRO A 87 -5.81 -27.45 4.90
N GLN A 88 -4.98 -28.47 5.10
CA GLN A 88 -3.61 -28.53 4.58
C GLN A 88 -3.53 -28.55 3.04
N ASN A 89 -4.56 -29.06 2.36
CA ASN A 89 -4.62 -29.11 0.90
C ASN A 89 -5.19 -27.82 0.28
N LEU A 90 -5.77 -26.94 1.11
CA LEU A 90 -6.36 -25.69 0.66
C LEU A 90 -5.36 -24.53 0.70
N VAL A 91 -4.50 -24.50 1.71
CA VAL A 91 -3.57 -23.39 1.94
C VAL A 91 -2.14 -23.83 1.62
N THR A 92 -1.54 -23.22 0.61
CA THR A 92 -0.13 -23.44 0.25
C THR A 92 0.74 -22.30 0.76
N SER A 93 1.72 -22.60 1.61
CA SER A 93 2.68 -21.61 2.13
C SER A 93 3.57 -21.01 1.05
N THR A 94 3.83 -21.75 -0.03
CA THR A 94 4.64 -21.32 -1.19
C THR A 94 4.13 -20.02 -1.84
N SER A 95 2.82 -19.78 -1.81
CA SER A 95 2.25 -18.56 -2.38
C SER A 95 2.59 -17.31 -1.57
N LEU A 96 2.76 -17.44 -0.25
CA LEU A 96 3.14 -16.32 0.61
C LEU A 96 4.65 -16.07 0.56
N THR A 97 5.46 -17.13 0.55
CA THR A 97 6.92 -17.01 0.47
C THR A 97 7.36 -16.41 -0.86
N THR A 98 6.74 -16.78 -1.98
CA THR A 98 7.07 -16.22 -3.31
C THR A 98 6.79 -14.72 -3.40
N ILE A 99 5.78 -14.22 -2.68
CA ILE A 99 5.45 -12.79 -2.65
C ILE A 99 6.46 -12.02 -1.80
N TYR A 100 6.89 -12.61 -0.68
CA TYR A 100 8.00 -12.07 0.10
C TYR A 100 9.26 -11.98 -0.76
N GLU A 101 9.71 -13.08 -1.35
CA GLU A 101 10.91 -13.07 -2.21
C GLU A 101 10.78 -12.08 -3.39
N SER A 102 9.61 -12.01 -4.04
CA SER A 102 9.37 -11.07 -5.13
C SER A 102 9.43 -9.61 -4.67
N PHE A 103 8.92 -9.29 -3.48
CA PHE A 103 9.00 -7.94 -2.93
C PHE A 103 10.45 -7.56 -2.64
N PHE A 104 11.18 -8.41 -1.91
CA PHE A 104 12.54 -8.07 -1.51
C PHE A 104 13.55 -8.15 -2.67
N GLY A 105 13.27 -8.97 -3.69
CA GLY A 105 14.15 -9.15 -4.86
C GLY A 105 13.92 -8.16 -6.00
N LEU A 106 12.68 -7.69 -6.24
CA LEU A 106 12.35 -6.86 -7.41
C LEU A 106 11.93 -5.43 -7.07
N HIS A 107 11.62 -5.13 -5.81
CA HIS A 107 11.11 -3.81 -5.47
C HIS A 107 12.22 -2.76 -5.68
N PRO A 108 12.01 -1.70 -6.48
CA PRO A 108 13.05 -0.68 -6.76
C PRO A 108 13.60 0.06 -5.53
N LEU A 109 12.90 -0.09 -4.42
CA LEU A 109 13.18 0.54 -3.15
C LEU A 109 14.01 -0.39 -2.26
N SER A 110 13.99 -1.70 -2.53
CA SER A 110 14.89 -2.72 -1.97
C SER A 110 16.29 -2.51 -2.54
N GLN A 111 17.15 -1.87 -1.75
CA GLN A 111 18.52 -1.56 -2.15
C GLN A 111 19.52 -2.26 -1.24
N VAL A 112 20.63 -2.67 -1.84
CA VAL A 112 21.78 -3.19 -1.09
C VAL A 112 22.34 -2.07 -0.21
N LEU A 113 22.54 -2.37 1.06
CA LEU A 113 23.08 -1.42 2.04
C LEU A 113 24.48 -0.96 1.60
N ASP A 114 24.69 0.35 1.58
CA ASP A 114 26.03 0.91 1.38
C ASP A 114 26.86 0.75 2.66
N GLN A 115 27.85 -0.15 2.58
CA GLN A 115 28.70 -0.53 3.71
C GLN A 115 30.07 0.16 3.73
N THR A 116 30.30 1.19 2.89
CA THR A 116 31.61 1.85 2.75
C THR A 116 32.20 2.32 4.09
N ASN A 117 31.37 2.85 4.99
CA ASN A 117 31.75 3.21 6.36
C ASN A 117 30.51 3.32 7.27
N PRO A 118 30.67 3.34 8.62
CA PRO A 118 29.54 3.42 9.55
C PRO A 118 28.65 4.68 9.39
N LEU A 119 29.22 5.81 8.98
CA LEU A 119 28.44 7.03 8.72
C LEU A 119 27.57 6.86 7.48
N THR A 120 28.13 6.30 6.42
CA THR A 120 27.41 5.98 5.19
C THR A 120 26.26 5.02 5.46
N GLN A 121 26.46 3.99 6.29
CA GLN A 121 25.39 3.06 6.69
C GLN A 121 24.24 3.79 7.41
N ILE A 122 24.55 4.70 8.34
CA ILE A 122 23.54 5.48 9.08
C ILE A 122 22.80 6.45 8.16
N VAL A 123 23.52 7.16 7.29
CA VAL A 123 22.93 8.10 6.31
C VAL A 123 22.03 7.36 5.34
N HIS A 124 22.47 6.19 4.86
CA HIS A 124 21.72 5.34 3.96
C HIS A 124 20.43 4.86 4.66
N GLY A 125 20.52 4.27 5.86
CA GLY A 125 19.35 3.79 6.61
C GLY A 125 18.36 4.86 7.08
N ARG A 126 18.81 6.12 7.23
CA ARG A 126 17.94 7.27 7.58
C ARG A 126 17.48 8.09 6.37
N LYS A 127 17.90 7.71 5.16
CA LYS A 127 17.52 8.42 3.94
C LYS A 127 16.00 8.31 3.76
N LEU A 128 15.35 9.46 3.64
CA LEU A 128 13.97 9.58 3.17
C LEU A 128 14.06 10.02 1.70
N PRO A 129 14.09 9.10 0.72
CA PRO A 129 14.10 9.51 -0.67
C PRO A 129 12.70 10.01 -1.05
N ASN A 130 12.66 10.88 -2.06
CA ASN A 130 11.40 11.37 -2.66
C ASN A 130 10.52 10.22 -3.21
N LEU A 131 11.13 9.05 -3.45
CA LEU A 131 10.50 7.76 -3.66
C LEU A 131 10.94 6.89 -2.46
N ILE A 132 10.07 6.69 -1.46
CA ILE A 132 10.30 5.92 -0.21
C ILE A 132 11.28 4.76 -0.40
N SER A 133 12.47 4.69 0.21
CA SER A 133 13.35 3.51 0.07
C SER A 133 12.94 2.43 1.06
N ILE A 134 13.03 1.17 0.64
CA ILE A 134 12.79 -0.01 1.47
C ILE A 134 14.16 -0.57 1.84
N PHE A 135 14.60 -0.34 3.07
CA PHE A 135 15.84 -0.95 3.55
C PHE A 135 15.62 -2.40 3.89
N ILE A 136 16.27 -3.25 3.11
CA ILE A 136 16.31 -4.68 3.31
C ILE A 136 17.73 -5.03 3.67
N ILE A 137 17.90 -5.42 4.92
CA ILE A 137 19.12 -6.06 5.36
C ILE A 137 19.03 -7.51 4.87
N PHE A 138 19.63 -7.80 3.72
CA PHE A 138 20.01 -9.18 3.40
C PHE A 138 21.19 -9.52 4.31
N TYR A 139 20.91 -10.11 5.47
CA TYR A 139 21.89 -10.98 6.14
C TYR A 139 21.64 -12.40 5.63
N LEU A 140 22.53 -12.84 4.74
CA LEU A 140 22.92 -14.23 4.54
C LEU A 140 24.43 -14.29 4.76
#